data_AF-K0VIV1-F1
#
_entry.id   AF-K0VIV1-F1
#
_cell.length_a   1.000
_cell.length_b   1.000
_cell.length_c   1.000
_cell.angle_alpha   90.00
_cell.angle_beta   90.00
_cell.angle_gamma   90.00
#
_symmetry.space_group_name_H-M   'P 1'
#
loop_
_entity.id
_entity.type
_entity.pdbx_description
1 polymer ?
#
loop_
_entity_poly.entity_id
_entity_poly.type
_entity_poly.pdbx_seq_one_letter_code
_entity_poly.pdbx_strand_id
1 'polypeptide(L)' 'MQNSSVSARGEVRLEEFDPREVRRILAGRYELRYEIQQSTIYVLRLWREDR' A
#
# COMPACT_ATOMS: atom_id res chain seq x y z
N MET A 1 29.25 -3.52 0.56
CA MET A 1 29.17 -2.13 0.07
C MET A 1 28.39 -1.35 1.12
N GLN A 2 29.04 -0.39 1.78
CA GLN A 2 28.47 0.40 2.88
C GLN A 2 27.31 1.27 2.39
N ASN A 3 26.13 1.18 3.03
CA ASN A 3 25.07 2.17 2.83
C ASN A 3 25.36 3.41 3.69
N SER A 4 26.02 4.38 3.07
CA SER A 4 26.24 5.72 3.60
C SER A 4 24.92 6.50 3.64
N SER A 5 24.62 7.00 4.84
CA SER A 5 23.95 8.26 5.19
C SER A 5 22.99 8.91 4.18
N VAL A 6 21.71 9.00 4.54
CA VAL A 6 20.84 10.09 4.07
C VAL A 6 20.08 10.67 5.27
N SER A 7 20.51 11.86 5.69
CA SER A 7 19.70 12.81 6.42
C SER A 7 19.65 14.09 5.60
N ALA A 8 18.55 14.32 4.89
CA ALA A 8 18.24 15.61 4.32
C ALA A 8 16.74 15.83 4.44
N ARG A 9 16.37 16.86 5.21
CA ARG A 9 15.00 17.38 5.25
C ARG A 9 14.66 17.94 3.89
N GLY A 10 13.71 17.30 3.22
CA GLY A 10 13.19 17.69 1.92
C GLY A 10 12.34 16.52 1.46
N GLU A 11 11.12 16.77 1.03
CA GLU A 11 10.23 15.77 0.46
C GLU A 11 10.90 15.19 -0.78
N VAL A 12 11.76 14.19 -0.59
CA VAL A 12 12.14 13.29 -1.66
C VAL A 12 10.82 12.63 -2.03
N ARG A 13 10.28 12.97 -3.20
CA ARG A 13 9.28 12.11 -3.83
C ARG A 13 9.97 10.78 -4.00
N LEU A 14 9.72 9.89 -3.06
CA LEU A 14 10.08 8.50 -3.15
C LEU A 14 9.32 8.01 -4.38
N GLU A 15 10.00 7.81 -5.50
CA GLU A 15 9.40 7.20 -6.68
C GLU A 15 8.83 5.80 -6.35
N GLU A 16 9.21 5.22 -5.21
CA GLU A 16 8.59 4.03 -4.60
C GLU A 16 7.13 4.23 -4.13
N PHE A 17 6.68 5.48 -4.02
CA PHE A 17 5.34 5.92 -3.60
C PHE A 17 4.57 6.53 -4.77
N ASP A 18 4.84 6.09 -6.00
CA ASP A 18 3.88 6.30 -7.08
C ASP A 18 2.49 5.84 -6.61
N PRO A 19 1.41 6.60 -6.85
CA PRO A 19 0.11 6.32 -6.26
C PRO A 19 -0.37 4.94 -6.72
N ARG A 20 -0.17 3.94 -5.86
CA ARG A 20 -0.58 2.57 -6.14
C ARG A 20 -2.08 2.56 -6.31
N GLU A 21 -2.56 1.90 -7.36
CA GLU A 21 -3.99 1.80 -7.62
C GLU A 21 -4.63 0.92 -6.53
N VAL A 22 -5.02 1.55 -5.42
CA VAL A 22 -5.70 0.88 -4.31
C VAL A 22 -7.14 0.66 -4.69
N ARG A 23 -7.53 -0.61 -4.73
CA ARG A 23 -8.89 -1.06 -5.03
C ARG A 23 -9.59 -1.48 -3.74
N ARG A 24 -10.92 -1.38 -3.76
CA ARG A 24 -11.79 -1.84 -2.68
C ARG A 24 -12.78 -2.87 -3.18
N ILE A 25 -12.92 -3.96 -2.43
CA ILE A 25 -14.01 -4.94 -2.60
C ILE A 25 -14.83 -5.00 -1.31
N LEU A 26 -16.15 -5.06 -1.47
CA LEU A 26 -17.09 -5.38 -0.40
C LEU A 26 -17.57 -6.82 -0.59
N ALA A 27 -17.38 -7.67 0.40
CA ALA A 27 -17.81 -9.06 0.40
C ALA A 27 -18.59 -9.36 1.69
N GLY A 28 -19.91 -9.31 1.62
CA GLY A 28 -20.76 -9.41 2.82
C GLY A 28 -20.43 -8.28 3.81
N ARG A 29 -20.02 -8.65 5.03
CA ARG A 29 -19.61 -7.72 6.10
C ARG A 29 -18.12 -7.36 6.07
N TYR A 30 -17.40 -7.76 5.03
CA TYR A 30 -15.98 -7.49 4.91
C TYR A 30 -15.70 -6.39 3.89
N GLU A 31 -14.84 -5.44 4.28
CA GLU A 31 -14.19 -4.49 3.37
C GLU A 31 -12.72 -4.91 3.22
N LEU A 32 -12.31 -5.17 1.98
CA LEU A 32 -10.92 -5.44 1.63
C LEU A 32 -10.35 -4.28 0.82
N ARG A 33 -9.19 -3.79 1.24
CA ARG A 33 -8.35 -2.89 0.45
C ARG A 33 -7.12 -3.64 -0.02
N TYR A 34 -6.88 -3.59 -1.32
CA TYR A 34 -5.78 -4.29 -1.95
C TYR A 34 -5.24 -3.49 -3.13
N GLU A 35 -4.06 -3.86 -3.57
CA GLU A 35 -3.46 -3.38 -4.81
C GLU A 35 -3.02 -4.58 -5.65
N ILE A 36 -2.94 -4.37 -6.96
CA ILE A 36 -2.40 -5.35 -7.89
C ILE A 36 -1.06 -4.81 -8.39
N GLN A 37 0.01 -5.57 -8.22
CA GLN A 37 1.27 -5.29 -8.89
C GLN A 37 1.67 -6.51 -9.71
N GLN A 38 1.87 -6.32 -11.01
CA GLN A 38 2.14 -7.42 -11.95
C GLN A 38 1.06 -8.51 -11.81
N SER A 39 1.42 -9.72 -11.36
CA SER A 39 0.51 -10.84 -11.10
C SER A 39 0.22 -11.07 -9.62
N THR A 40 0.65 -10.16 -8.75
CA THR A 40 0.55 -10.30 -7.28
C THR A 40 -0.50 -9.35 -6.73
N ILE A 41 -1.40 -9.89 -5.90
CA ILE A 41 -2.37 -9.11 -5.14
C ILE A 41 -1.79 -8.90 -3.74
N TYR A 42 -1.64 -7.64 -3.33
CA TYR A 42 -1.24 -7.29 -1.97
C TYR A 42 -2.47 -6.86 -1.18
N VAL A 43 -2.76 -7.59 -0.11
CA VAL A 43 -3.78 -7.21 0.85
C VAL A 43 -3.21 -6.16 1.78
N LEU A 44 -3.74 -4.94 1.71
CA LEU A 44 -3.30 -3.83 2.55
C LEU A 44 -4.06 -3.81 3.87
N ARG A 45 -5.36 -4.11 3.81
CA ARG A 45 -6.24 -4.04 4.97
C ARG A 45 -7.52 -4.84 4.78
N LEU A 46 -7.87 -5.62 5.79
CA LEU A 46 -9.14 -6.30 5.89
C LEU A 46 -9.89 -5.77 7.11
N TRP A 47 -11.11 -5.28 6.89
CA TRP A 47 -12.04 -4.89 7.94
C TRP A 47 -13.25 -5.81 7.92
N ARG A 48 -13.73 -6.18 9.11
CA ARG A 48 -15.04 -6.80 9.29
C ARG A 48 -15.91 -5.80 10.04
N GLU A 49 -17.13 -5.60 9.56
CA GLU A 49 -18.14 -4.89 10.32
C GLU A 49 -18.66 -5.81 11.44
N ASP A 50 -18.15 -5.58 12.64
CA ASP A 50 -18.54 -6.27 13.88
C ASP A 50 -19.83 -5.63 14.41
N ARG A 51 -20.94 -5.75 13.68
CA ARG A 51 -22.28 -5.50 14.22
C ARG A 51 -22.85 -6.74 14.90
#